data_AF-A0A935JU18-F1
#
_entry.id   AF-A0A935JU18-F1
#
_cell.length_a   1.000
_cell.length_b   1.000
_cell.length_c   1.000
_cell.angle_alpha   90.00
_cell.angle_beta   90.00
_cell.angle_gamma   90.00
#
_symmetry.space_group_name_H-M   'P 1'
#
loop_
_entity.id
_entity.type
_entity.pdbx_description
1 polymer ?
#
loop_
_entity_poly.entity_id
_entity_poly.type
_entity_poly.pdbx_seq_one_letter_code
_entity_poly.pdbx_strand_id
1 'polypeptide(L)' 'MDGADAIVYGKWFLANPDLPERFRTNARLNAPDEATFYTPGEAGYTDYPFMEKADAA' A
#
# COMPACT_ATOMS: atom_id res chain seq x y z
N MET A 1 -0.74 -2.13 -29.70
CA MET A 1 -1.41 -2.54 -28.45
C MET A 1 -1.20 -1.37 -27.52
N ASP A 2 -2.17 -0.45 -27.51
CA ASP A 2 -2.16 0.67 -26.59
C ASP A 2 -2.22 0.13 -25.15
N GLY A 3 -1.65 0.86 -24.19
CA GLY A 3 -1.52 0.40 -22.80
C GLY A 3 -2.85 0.15 -22.09
N ALA A 4 -2.81 -0.26 -20.83
CA ALA A 4 -4.01 -0.41 -20.01
C ALA A 4 -4.54 0.97 -19.55
N ASP A 5 -5.85 1.18 -19.60
CA ASP A 5 -6.50 2.41 -19.11
C ASP A 5 -6.46 2.55 -17.59
N ALA A 6 -6.39 1.41 -16.88
CA ALA A 6 -6.33 1.37 -15.42
C ALA A 6 -5.61 0.11 -14.92
N ILE A 7 -5.03 0.20 -13.72
CA ILE A 7 -4.42 -0.91 -12.99
C ILE A 7 -5.02 -0.95 -11.58
N VAL A 8 -5.38 -2.15 -11.11
CA VAL A 8 -5.97 -2.36 -9.78
C VAL A 8 -4.96 -3.08 -8.89
N TYR A 9 -4.77 -2.57 -7.67
CA TYR A 9 -3.88 -3.15 -6.67
C TYR A 9 -4.69 -3.59 -5.45
N GLY A 10 -4.66 -4.88 -5.12
CA GLY A 10 -5.33 -5.44 -3.93
C GLY A 10 -4.45 -5.32 -2.68
N LYS A 11 -3.62 -6.35 -2.44
CA LYS A 11 -2.79 -6.44 -1.22
C LYS A 11 -1.84 -5.26 -0.98
N TRP A 12 -1.36 -4.64 -2.06
CA TRP A 12 -0.50 -3.46 -1.94
C TRP A 12 -1.26 -2.24 -1.41
N PHE A 13 -2.51 -2.06 -1.81
CA PHE A 13 -3.34 -0.95 -1.32
C PHE A 13 -3.81 -1.21 0.11
N LEU A 14 -4.05 -2.47 0.48
CA LEU A 14 -4.32 -2.86 1.88
C LEU A 14 -3.16 -2.44 2.80
N ALA A 15 -1.92 -2.75 2.43
CA ALA A 15 -0.74 -2.48 3.26
C ALA A 15 -0.25 -1.03 3.19
N ASN A 16 -0.67 -0.25 2.19
CA ASN A 16 -0.17 1.09 1.92
C ASN A 16 -1.36 2.04 1.76
N PRO A 17 -1.86 2.67 2.83
CA PRO A 17 -3.02 3.58 2.75
C PRO A 17 -2.75 4.79 1.84
N ASP A 18 -1.49 5.08 1.56
CA ASP A 18 -0.95 6.15 0.71
C ASP A 18 -0.27 5.63 -0.57
N LEU A 19 -0.65 4.43 -1.06
CA LEU A 19 -0.02 3.78 -2.23
C LEU A 19 0.15 4.70 -3.46
N PRO A 20 -0.84 5.51 -3.88
CA PRO A 20 -0.66 6.39 -5.05
C PRO A 20 0.49 7.38 -4.88
N GLU A 21 0.66 7.91 -3.68
CA GLU A 21 1.69 8.90 -3.37
C GLU A 21 3.08 8.24 -3.30
N ARG A 22 3.16 7.03 -2.75
CA ARG A 22 4.39 6.23 -2.77
C ARG A 22 4.87 5.94 -4.18
N PHE A 23 3.96 5.57 -5.10
CA PHE A 23 4.31 5.41 -6.50
C PHE A 23 4.77 6.71 -7.15
N ARG A 24 4.11 7.83 -6.86
CA ARG A 24 4.45 9.15 -7.42
C ARG A 24 5.85 9.61 -7.00
N THR A 25 6.28 9.27 -5.79
CA THR A 25 7.55 9.70 -5.18
C THR A 25 8.61 8.60 -5.16
N ASN A 26 8.30 7.44 -5.73
CA ASN A 26 9.14 6.24 -5.64
C ASN A 26 9.55 5.88 -4.19
N ALA A 27 8.66 6.11 -3.23
CA ALA A 27 8.89 5.81 -1.84
C ALA A 27 8.81 4.30 -1.57
N ARG A 28 9.43 3.88 -0.47
CA ARG A 28 9.40 2.47 -0.04
C ARG A 28 7.96 2.05 0.26
N LEU A 29 7.58 0.83 -0.13
CA LEU A 29 6.29 0.24 0.20
C LEU A 29 6.36 -0.54 1.52
N ASN A 30 5.28 -0.48 2.30
CA ASN A 30 5.00 -1.43 3.35
C ASN A 30 4.78 -2.82 2.73
N ALA A 31 5.30 -3.86 3.40
CA ALA A 31 5.04 -5.24 3.03
C ALA A 31 3.66 -5.66 3.58
N PRO A 32 2.78 -6.28 2.76
CA PRO A 32 1.56 -6.88 3.28
C PRO A 32 1.87 -8.06 4.20
N ASP A 33 1.17 -8.12 5.34
CA ASP A 33 1.16 -9.28 6.22
C ASP A 33 -0.04 -10.18 5.87
N GLU A 34 0.22 -11.28 5.18
CA GLU A 34 -0.84 -12.19 4.73
C GLU A 34 -1.49 -12.96 5.90
N ALA A 35 -0.85 -13.02 7.07
CA ALA A 35 -1.41 -13.66 8.25
C ALA A 35 -2.62 -12.92 8.84
N THR A 36 -2.78 -11.63 8.51
CA THR A 36 -3.83 -10.77 9.09
C THR A 36 -4.99 -10.47 8.15
N PHE A 37 -4.96 -10.92 6.88
CA PHE A 37 -5.94 -10.50 5.86
C PHE A 37 -7.40 -10.81 6.20
N TYR A 38 -7.62 -11.90 6.93
CA TYR A 38 -8.97 -12.40 7.24
C TYR A 38 -9.14 -12.64 8.75
N THR A 39 -8.43 -11.86 9.57
CA THR A 39 -8.53 -11.92 11.02
C THR A 39 -9.40 -10.77 11.55
N PRO A 40 -10.17 -10.98 12.63
CA PRO A 40 -10.89 -9.89 13.27
C PRO A 40 -9.93 -8.92 13.98
N GLY A 41 -10.28 -7.64 14.00
CA GLY A 41 -9.52 -6.61 14.72
C GLY A 41 -8.84 -5.61 13.78
N GLU A 42 -8.04 -4.72 14.38
CA GLU A 42 -7.39 -3.61 13.66
C GLU A 42 -6.09 -4.01 12.96
N ALA A 43 -5.46 -5.09 13.45
CA ALA A 43 -4.16 -5.58 13.01
C ALA A 43 -4.18 -5.95 11.52
N GLY A 44 -3.35 -5.28 10.73
CA GLY A 44 -3.25 -5.44 9.29
C GLY A 44 -4.51 -5.02 8.53
N TYR A 45 -5.33 -4.15 9.12
CA TYR A 45 -6.51 -3.54 8.48
C TYR A 45 -6.41 -2.01 8.48
N THR A 46 -6.31 -1.39 9.67
CA THR A 46 -6.30 0.08 9.82
C THR A 46 -4.99 0.63 10.38
N ASP A 47 -4.05 -0.24 10.76
CA ASP A 47 -2.84 0.12 11.50
C ASP A 47 -1.55 0.13 10.65
N TYR A 48 -1.65 -0.10 9.34
CA TYR A 48 -0.51 0.10 8.44
C TYR A 48 -0.08 1.58 8.44
N PRO A 49 1.22 1.87 8.61
CA PRO A 49 1.70 3.24 8.71
C PRO A 49 1.70 3.95 7.35
N PHE A 50 1.42 5.25 7.36
CA PHE A 50 1.76 6.14 6.26
C PHE A 50 3.28 6.27 6.12
N MET A 51 3.78 6.62 4.93
CA MET A 51 5.20 6.90 4.74
C MET A 51 5.58 8.17 5.50
N GLU A 52 6.80 8.23 6.03
CA GLU A 52 7.28 9.48 6.61
C GLU A 52 7.65 10.45 5.50
N LYS A 53 7.60 11.77 5.78
CA LYS A 53 8.00 12.79 4.80
C LYS A 53 9.45 12.63 4.32
N ALA A 54 10.30 11.95 5.10
CA ALA A 54 11.69 11.69 4.77
C ALA A 54 11.87 10.49 3.80
N ASP A 55 10.84 9.67 3.59
CA ASP A 55 10.91 8.48 2.72
C ASP A 55 10.69 8.81 1.23
N ALA A 56 10.38 10.07 0.91
CA ALA A 56 10.27 10.56 -0.46
C ALA A 56 11.66 10.86 -1.04
N ALA A 57 11.97 10.25 -2.18
CA ALA A 57 13.26 10.37 -2.88
C ALA A 57 13.34 11.62 -3.77
#